data_AF-A0A7W0LW00-F1
#
_entry.id   AF-A0A7W0LW00-F1
#
_cell.length_a   1.000
_cell.length_b   1.000
_cell.length_c   1.000
_cell.angle_alpha   90.00
_cell.angle_beta   90.00
_cell.angle_gamma   90.00
#
_symmetry.space_group_name_H-M   'P 1'
#
loop_
_entity.id
_entity.type
_entity.pdbx_description
1 polymer ?
#
loop_
_entity_poly.entity_id
_entity_poly.type
_entity_poly.pdbx_seq_one_letter_code
_entity_poly.pdbx_strand_id
1 'polypeptide(L)'
;MPAPPLLLHSLTEFRDLILSCLEAAEVRVVLEIGSESGAFTSELLSFVARREGELWCVEPYPTLELEELGASEQRFHLIADRSPQALEGVEPCDAYIVDGDHNYWTVSRELDHAFRNREIARAPLVVLHDVSWPCGRRDQYYAPDALPPGAVHPHSWDLGSRPGEKTAGRGGLRGSGAFAVALEEGGERNGVRTAVEDFVGGREDLRFVHVPSVFGVGFVYSRSASYAQALAALLDPLDGNPLLERLERNRVDLYAKVMELLDAASDAGLRQGRLIAEYDRSLTAAEQEAAALRLELAKMRESGKAP
;
A
#
# COMPACT_ATOMS: atom_id res chain seq x y z
N MET A 1 -3.17 26.58 -3.71
CA MET A 1 -3.46 25.14 -3.88
C MET A 1 -2.41 24.38 -3.10
N PRO A 2 -2.76 23.33 -2.34
CA PRO A 2 -1.76 22.48 -1.71
C PRO A 2 -0.84 21.90 -2.78
N ALA A 3 0.43 21.69 -2.44
CA ALA A 3 1.35 21.01 -3.34
C ALA A 3 0.86 19.57 -3.58
N PRO A 4 1.00 19.03 -4.80
CA PRO A 4 0.63 17.65 -5.07
C PRO A 4 1.46 16.70 -4.19
N PRO A 5 0.91 15.53 -3.82
CA PRO A 5 1.66 14.54 -3.04
C PRO A 5 2.89 14.09 -3.82
N LEU A 6 4.02 13.92 -3.12
CA LEU A 6 5.26 13.44 -3.73
C LEU A 6 5.21 11.94 -4.04
N LEU A 7 4.36 11.19 -3.33
CA LEU A 7 4.19 9.75 -3.50
C LEU A 7 2.92 9.46 -4.29
N LEU A 8 3.09 9.02 -5.54
CA LEU A 8 2.05 8.32 -6.27
C LEU A 8 1.95 6.89 -5.76
N HIS A 9 0.74 6.46 -5.39
CA HIS A 9 0.50 5.15 -4.78
C HIS A 9 -0.91 4.59 -4.98
N SER A 10 -1.85 5.37 -5.52
CA SER A 10 -3.25 4.95 -5.65
C SER A 10 -3.51 4.29 -7.00
N LEU A 11 -4.44 3.33 -7.03
CA LEU A 11 -5.05 2.83 -8.27
C LEU A 11 -5.62 3.92 -9.18
N THR A 12 -5.98 5.07 -8.62
CA THR A 12 -6.51 6.22 -9.38
C THR A 12 -5.54 6.69 -10.47
N GLU A 13 -4.23 6.49 -10.29
CA GLU A 13 -3.22 6.81 -11.32
C GLU A 13 -3.38 5.98 -12.60
N PHE A 14 -4.10 4.86 -12.54
CA PHE A 14 -4.43 3.98 -13.66
C PHE A 14 -5.88 4.14 -14.14
N ARG A 15 -6.63 5.11 -13.62
CA ARG A 15 -8.06 5.28 -13.89
C ARG A 15 -8.41 5.13 -15.36
N ASP A 16 -7.78 5.89 -16.24
CA ASP A 16 -8.16 5.91 -17.66
C ASP A 16 -7.88 4.55 -18.33
N LEU A 17 -6.82 3.85 -17.92
CA LEU A 17 -6.50 2.51 -18.41
C LEU A 17 -7.52 1.49 -17.89
N ILE A 18 -7.83 1.51 -16.60
CA ILE A 18 -8.77 0.58 -15.97
C ILE A 18 -10.15 0.77 -16.58
N LEU A 19 -10.67 2.01 -16.61
CA LEU A 19 -11.98 2.30 -17.19
C LEU A 19 -12.07 1.90 -18.67
N SER A 20 -10.98 2.07 -19.45
CA SER A 20 -10.93 1.59 -20.85
C SER A 20 -10.99 0.06 -20.95
N CYS A 21 -10.38 -0.66 -20.01
CA CYS A 21 -10.47 -2.12 -19.96
C CYS A 21 -11.87 -2.59 -19.52
N LEU A 22 -12.49 -1.93 -18.54
CA LEU A 22 -13.86 -2.21 -18.12
C LEU A 22 -14.87 -1.97 -19.26
N GLU A 23 -14.67 -0.88 -20.03
CA GLU A 23 -15.44 -0.56 -21.24
C GLU A 23 -15.32 -1.68 -22.28
N ALA A 24 -14.09 -2.07 -22.61
CA ALA A 24 -13.81 -3.13 -23.59
C ALA A 24 -14.36 -4.49 -23.16
N ALA A 25 -14.44 -4.74 -21.85
CA ALA A 25 -15.03 -5.94 -21.27
C ALA A 25 -16.56 -5.88 -21.09
N GLU A 26 -17.21 -4.77 -21.48
CA GLU A 26 -18.65 -4.55 -21.34
C GLU A 26 -19.15 -4.77 -19.90
N VAL A 27 -18.32 -4.42 -18.91
CA VAL A 27 -18.56 -4.66 -17.48
C VAL A 27 -19.81 -3.92 -17.00
N ARG A 28 -20.68 -4.63 -16.28
CA ARG A 28 -21.86 -4.05 -15.61
C ARG A 28 -21.76 -4.14 -14.10
N VAL A 29 -21.24 -5.24 -13.56
CA VAL A 29 -21.10 -5.42 -12.12
C VAL A 29 -19.62 -5.42 -11.74
N VAL A 30 -19.23 -4.49 -10.88
CA VAL A 30 -17.86 -4.38 -10.37
C VAL A 30 -17.85 -4.72 -8.88
N LEU A 31 -16.86 -5.48 -8.43
CA LEU A 31 -16.48 -5.58 -7.03
C LEU A 31 -15.17 -4.84 -6.79
N GLU A 32 -15.19 -3.84 -5.92
CA GLU A 32 -14.02 -3.16 -5.38
C GLU A 32 -13.68 -3.75 -4.01
N ILE A 33 -12.40 -4.09 -3.80
CA ILE A 33 -11.87 -4.58 -2.52
C ILE A 33 -10.75 -3.63 -2.10
N GLY A 34 -10.95 -2.96 -0.98
CA GLY A 34 -10.08 -1.85 -0.55
C GLY A 34 -10.47 -0.56 -1.25
N SER A 35 -11.15 0.33 -0.52
CA SER A 35 -11.65 1.61 -1.07
C SER A 35 -10.84 2.80 -0.60
N GLU A 36 -10.01 2.63 0.44
CA GLU A 36 -9.15 3.65 1.04
C GLU A 36 -9.92 4.95 1.33
N SER A 37 -9.77 5.97 0.47
CA SER A 37 -10.39 7.29 0.59
C SER A 37 -11.69 7.44 -0.22
N GLY A 38 -12.10 6.43 -1.00
CA GLY A 38 -13.28 6.44 -1.86
C GLY A 38 -13.11 7.18 -3.20
N ALA A 39 -11.89 7.65 -3.51
CA ALA A 39 -11.63 8.40 -4.74
C ALA A 39 -11.90 7.57 -6.00
N PHE A 40 -11.42 6.32 -6.04
CA PHE A 40 -11.66 5.45 -7.19
C PHE A 40 -13.08 4.86 -7.19
N THR A 41 -13.66 4.59 -6.01
CA THR A 41 -15.06 4.19 -5.83
C THR A 41 -16.02 5.12 -6.57
N SER A 42 -15.82 6.44 -6.47
CA SER A 42 -16.67 7.44 -7.14
C SER A 42 -16.60 7.35 -8.68
N GLU A 43 -15.43 7.03 -9.22
CA GLU A 43 -15.20 6.85 -10.66
C GLU A 43 -15.82 5.54 -11.17
N LEU A 44 -15.68 4.46 -10.40
CA LEU A 44 -16.32 3.17 -10.69
C LEU A 44 -17.84 3.27 -10.64
N LEU A 45 -18.39 3.97 -9.64
CA LEU A 45 -19.83 4.18 -9.51
C LEU A 45 -20.38 4.96 -10.73
N SER A 46 -19.68 6.02 -11.13
CA SER A 46 -19.99 6.80 -12.33
C SER A 46 -19.88 5.96 -13.61
N PHE A 47 -18.96 4.99 -13.65
CA PHE A 47 -18.82 4.05 -14.77
C PHE A 47 -20.01 3.08 -14.87
N VAL A 48 -20.40 2.42 -13.77
CA VAL A 48 -21.49 1.43 -13.78
C VAL A 48 -22.86 2.10 -13.95
N ALA A 49 -23.05 3.31 -13.42
CA ALA A 49 -24.30 4.07 -13.59
C ALA A 49 -24.65 4.30 -15.08
N ARG A 50 -23.64 4.58 -15.91
CA ARG A 50 -23.80 4.76 -17.37
C ARG A 50 -24.22 3.48 -18.11
N ARG A 51 -24.11 2.32 -17.47
CA ARG A 51 -24.41 0.99 -18.02
C ARG A 51 -25.59 0.31 -17.33
N GLU A 52 -26.30 1.03 -16.46
CA GLU A 52 -27.31 0.44 -15.58
C GLU A 52 -26.77 -0.76 -14.79
N GLY A 53 -25.50 -0.68 -14.39
CA GLY A 53 -24.78 -1.66 -13.61
C GLY A 53 -24.82 -1.41 -12.09
N GLU A 54 -23.99 -2.15 -11.37
CA GLU A 54 -23.88 -2.15 -9.90
C GLU A 54 -22.40 -2.13 -9.48
N LEU A 55 -22.12 -1.49 -8.34
CA LEU A 55 -20.82 -1.48 -7.68
C LEU A 55 -20.96 -2.07 -6.29
N TRP A 56 -20.24 -3.16 -6.05
CA TRP A 56 -20.03 -3.74 -4.74
C TRP A 56 -18.69 -3.25 -4.20
N CYS A 57 -18.64 -2.92 -2.91
CA CYS A 57 -17.42 -2.46 -2.25
C CYS A 57 -17.23 -3.21 -0.94
N VAL A 58 -16.07 -3.84 -0.78
CA VAL A 58 -15.64 -4.51 0.46
C VAL A 58 -14.56 -3.66 1.10
N GLU A 59 -14.89 -3.11 2.26
CA GLU A 59 -14.02 -2.20 3.01
C GLU A 59 -14.18 -2.48 4.51
N PRO A 60 -13.15 -2.94 5.23
CA PRO A 60 -13.28 -3.24 6.65
C PRO A 60 -13.53 -2.01 7.53
N TYR A 61 -13.10 -0.82 7.10
CA TYR A 61 -13.22 0.41 7.87
C TYR A 61 -13.73 1.56 6.99
N PRO A 62 -14.99 1.50 6.53
CA PRO A 62 -15.49 2.49 5.58
C PRO A 62 -15.50 3.88 6.19
N THR A 63 -15.20 4.88 5.37
CA THR A 63 -15.38 6.27 5.78
C THR A 63 -16.87 6.61 5.88
N LEU A 64 -17.18 7.69 6.60
CA LEU A 64 -18.57 8.16 6.71
C LEU A 64 -19.17 8.46 5.33
N GLU A 65 -18.38 8.98 4.40
CA GLU A 65 -18.81 9.25 3.02
C GLU A 65 -19.23 7.97 2.28
N LEU A 66 -18.51 6.86 2.49
CA LEU A 66 -18.88 5.56 1.91
C LEU A 66 -20.13 4.97 2.56
N GLU A 67 -20.29 5.12 3.87
CA GLU A 67 -21.51 4.71 4.58
C GLU A 67 -22.74 5.49 4.09
N GLU A 68 -22.61 6.81 3.95
CA GLU A 68 -23.66 7.69 3.42
C GLU A 68 -23.98 7.35 1.95
N LEU A 69 -22.98 7.03 1.15
CA LEU A 69 -23.15 6.58 -0.23
C LEU A 69 -23.93 5.25 -0.27
N GLY A 70 -23.57 4.28 0.58
CA GLY A 70 -24.28 2.99 0.69
C GLY A 70 -25.73 3.12 1.14
N ALA A 71 -26.05 4.16 1.90
CA ALA A 71 -27.42 4.44 2.32
C ALA A 71 -28.25 5.18 1.26
N SER A 72 -27.61 5.91 0.34
CA SER A 72 -28.30 6.84 -0.58
C SER A 72 -28.29 6.41 -2.05
N GLU A 73 -27.33 5.61 -2.48
CA GLU A 73 -27.20 5.13 -3.85
C GLU A 73 -27.58 3.64 -3.97
N GLN A 74 -28.66 3.35 -4.70
CA GLN A 74 -29.19 1.99 -4.83
C GLN A 74 -28.27 1.05 -5.62
N ARG A 75 -27.39 1.59 -6.45
CA ARG A 75 -26.42 0.82 -7.25
C ARG A 75 -25.13 0.51 -6.48
N PHE A 76 -24.97 1.05 -5.28
CA PHE A 76 -23.78 0.89 -4.47
C PHE A 76 -24.06 -0.02 -3.27
N HIS A 77 -23.31 -1.10 -3.17
CA HIS A 77 -23.48 -2.13 -2.15
C HIS A 77 -22.22 -2.20 -1.29
N LEU A 78 -22.26 -1.57 -0.11
CA LEU A 78 -21.16 -1.57 0.83
C LEU A 78 -21.21 -2.79 1.76
N ILE A 79 -20.11 -3.52 1.84
CA ILE A 79 -19.86 -4.61 2.78
C ILE A 79 -18.74 -4.17 3.72
N ALA A 80 -19.12 -3.80 4.95
CA ALA A 80 -18.22 -3.33 5.98
C ALA A 80 -17.52 -4.50 6.71
N ASP A 81 -16.67 -5.24 6.00
CA ASP A 81 -15.95 -6.41 6.53
C ASP A 81 -14.65 -6.69 5.75
N ARG A 82 -13.82 -7.61 6.23
CA ARG A 82 -12.52 -7.97 5.64
C ARG A 82 -12.64 -9.04 4.55
N SER A 83 -12.00 -8.82 3.42
CA SER A 83 -11.70 -9.89 2.47
C SER A 83 -10.66 -10.87 3.04
N PRO A 84 -10.68 -12.15 2.63
CA PRO A 84 -11.59 -12.77 1.69
C PRO A 84 -12.92 -13.26 2.30
N GLN A 85 -13.11 -13.22 3.62
CA GLN A 85 -14.32 -13.73 4.28
C GLN A 85 -15.58 -12.96 3.89
N ALA A 86 -15.47 -11.63 3.77
CA ALA A 86 -16.54 -10.76 3.29
C ALA A 86 -17.05 -11.11 1.88
N LEU A 87 -16.25 -11.87 1.10
CA LEU A 87 -16.63 -12.32 -0.23
C LEU A 87 -17.57 -13.53 -0.19
N GLU A 88 -17.76 -14.18 0.97
CA GLU A 88 -18.70 -15.27 1.11
C GLU A 88 -20.14 -14.78 0.90
N GLY A 89 -20.79 -15.28 -0.16
CA GLY A 89 -22.16 -14.89 -0.52
C GLY A 89 -22.25 -13.67 -1.43
N VAL A 90 -21.13 -13.04 -1.81
CA VAL A 90 -21.11 -12.06 -2.90
C VAL A 90 -21.32 -12.80 -4.21
N GLU A 91 -22.32 -12.36 -4.97
CA GLU A 91 -22.60 -12.94 -6.28
C GLU A 91 -21.45 -12.65 -7.26
N PRO A 92 -21.21 -13.53 -8.24
CA PRO A 92 -20.09 -13.36 -9.16
C PRO A 92 -20.21 -12.05 -9.99
N CYS A 93 -19.21 -11.15 -9.92
CA CYS A 93 -19.16 -9.87 -10.67
C CYS A 93 -18.44 -9.96 -12.04
N ASP A 94 -18.66 -9.01 -12.95
CA ASP A 94 -17.98 -9.02 -14.25
C ASP A 94 -16.50 -8.58 -14.13
N ALA A 95 -16.21 -7.70 -13.16
CA ALA A 95 -14.86 -7.27 -12.85
C ALA A 95 -14.60 -7.18 -11.35
N TYR A 96 -13.33 -7.37 -10.98
CA TYR A 96 -12.84 -7.26 -9.60
C TYR A 96 -11.67 -6.29 -9.59
N ILE A 97 -11.74 -5.27 -8.73
CA ILE A 97 -10.66 -4.31 -8.46
C ILE A 97 -10.10 -4.66 -7.08
N VAL A 98 -8.87 -5.15 -7.03
CA VAL A 98 -8.22 -5.69 -5.83
C VAL A 98 -7.10 -4.77 -5.39
N ASP A 99 -7.34 -4.03 -4.30
CA ASP A 99 -6.41 -3.06 -3.71
C ASP A 99 -6.57 -2.97 -2.17
N GLY A 100 -6.81 -4.13 -1.54
CA GLY A 100 -6.92 -4.26 -0.09
C GLY A 100 -5.60 -4.62 0.57
N ASP A 101 -5.57 -5.79 1.19
CA ASP A 101 -4.39 -6.31 1.89
C ASP A 101 -3.32 -6.80 0.90
N HIS A 102 -2.12 -6.21 0.92
CA HIS A 102 -1.03 -6.58 0.00
C HIS A 102 -0.19 -7.77 0.49
N ASN A 103 -0.85 -8.89 0.80
CA ASN A 103 -0.18 -10.14 1.16
C ASN A 103 -0.66 -11.32 0.32
N TYR A 104 0.21 -12.32 0.15
CA TYR A 104 -0.05 -13.48 -0.69
C TYR A 104 -1.33 -14.22 -0.31
N TRP A 105 -1.54 -14.44 0.99
CA TRP A 105 -2.64 -15.29 1.46
C TRP A 105 -4.00 -14.67 1.16
N THR A 106 -4.15 -13.35 1.36
CA THR A 106 -5.40 -12.64 1.06
C THR A 106 -5.65 -12.62 -0.45
N VAL A 107 -4.68 -12.16 -1.23
CA VAL A 107 -4.80 -12.00 -2.69
C VAL A 107 -5.09 -13.32 -3.39
N SER A 108 -4.43 -14.41 -2.99
CA SER A 108 -4.69 -15.74 -3.58
C SER A 108 -6.14 -16.19 -3.39
N ARG A 109 -6.76 -15.86 -2.25
CA ARG A 109 -8.15 -16.22 -1.95
C ARG A 109 -9.17 -15.32 -2.64
N GLU A 110 -8.84 -14.06 -2.83
CA GLU A 110 -9.64 -13.12 -3.62
C GLU A 110 -9.68 -13.55 -5.09
N LEU A 111 -8.51 -13.95 -5.65
CA LEU A 111 -8.43 -14.56 -6.98
C LEU A 111 -9.21 -15.87 -7.06
N ASP A 112 -9.08 -16.75 -6.08
CA ASP A 112 -9.87 -17.99 -6.02
C ASP A 112 -11.37 -17.72 -5.99
N HIS A 113 -11.81 -16.69 -5.25
CA HIS A 113 -13.20 -16.29 -5.22
C HIS A 113 -13.66 -15.77 -6.60
N ALA A 114 -12.91 -14.84 -7.21
CA ALA A 114 -13.28 -14.21 -8.47
C ALA A 114 -13.52 -15.23 -9.61
N PHE A 115 -12.71 -16.29 -9.67
CA PHE A 115 -12.79 -17.31 -10.72
C PHE A 115 -13.58 -18.57 -10.30
N ARG A 116 -14.11 -18.64 -9.07
CA ARG A 116 -14.78 -19.84 -8.56
C ARG A 116 -16.01 -20.19 -9.38
N ASN A 117 -16.16 -21.48 -9.73
CA ASN A 117 -17.34 -22.04 -10.40
C ASN A 117 -17.74 -21.34 -11.72
N ARG A 118 -16.77 -20.70 -12.40
CA ARG A 118 -17.01 -20.03 -13.68
C ARG A 118 -16.48 -20.85 -14.84
N GLU A 119 -17.25 -20.84 -15.92
CA GLU A 119 -16.70 -21.17 -17.22
C GLU A 119 -15.64 -20.13 -17.59
N ILE A 120 -14.49 -20.59 -18.08
CA ILE A 120 -13.37 -19.72 -18.44
C ILE A 120 -13.76 -18.67 -19.49
N ALA A 121 -14.66 -19.00 -20.43
CA ALA A 121 -15.16 -18.02 -21.42
C ALA A 121 -15.96 -16.86 -20.80
N ARG A 122 -16.40 -17.01 -19.54
CA ARG A 122 -17.15 -16.04 -18.73
C ARG A 122 -16.38 -15.64 -17.45
N ALA A 123 -15.07 -15.87 -17.45
CA ALA A 123 -14.21 -15.43 -16.37
C ALA A 123 -14.23 -13.89 -16.27
N PRO A 124 -14.12 -13.33 -15.05
CA PRO A 124 -14.12 -11.90 -14.87
C PRO A 124 -12.81 -11.28 -15.36
N LEU A 125 -12.83 -9.96 -15.52
CA LEU A 125 -11.61 -9.15 -15.56
C LEU A 125 -11.19 -8.82 -14.12
N VAL A 126 -10.02 -9.27 -13.69
CA VAL A 126 -9.45 -8.89 -12.39
C VAL A 126 -8.32 -7.90 -12.58
N VAL A 127 -8.37 -6.79 -11.84
CA VAL A 127 -7.34 -5.76 -11.78
C VAL A 127 -6.76 -5.78 -10.37
N LEU A 128 -5.43 -5.84 -10.25
CA LEU A 128 -4.73 -5.86 -8.97
C LEU A 128 -3.71 -4.73 -8.91
N HIS A 129 -3.64 -4.01 -7.80
CA HIS A 129 -2.56 -3.06 -7.56
C HIS A 129 -1.37 -3.72 -6.87
N ASP A 130 -0.28 -2.97 -6.69
CA ASP A 130 0.88 -3.38 -5.89
C ASP A 130 1.57 -4.69 -6.34
N VAL A 131 1.49 -4.98 -7.64
CA VAL A 131 2.14 -6.15 -8.29
C VAL A 131 3.63 -5.91 -8.60
N SER A 132 4.18 -4.74 -8.32
CA SER A 132 5.62 -4.42 -8.42
C SER A 132 6.22 -4.18 -7.04
N TRP A 133 7.48 -3.75 -6.98
CA TRP A 133 8.13 -3.43 -5.70
C TRP A 133 7.33 -2.38 -4.91
N PRO A 134 7.18 -2.52 -3.57
CA PRO A 134 7.73 -3.61 -2.75
C PRO A 134 6.81 -4.84 -2.71
N CYS A 135 5.49 -4.61 -2.73
CA CYS A 135 4.47 -5.59 -2.38
C CYS A 135 4.38 -6.78 -3.35
N GLY A 136 4.86 -6.63 -4.58
CA GLY A 136 4.86 -7.69 -5.58
C GLY A 136 5.61 -8.94 -5.12
N ARG A 137 6.66 -8.77 -4.30
CA ARG A 137 7.51 -9.87 -3.78
C ARG A 137 7.66 -9.86 -2.27
N ARG A 138 6.96 -8.99 -1.56
CA ARG A 138 7.05 -8.86 -0.10
C ARG A 138 5.65 -8.62 0.45
N ASP A 139 5.21 -9.45 1.38
CA ASP A 139 3.94 -9.22 2.04
C ASP A 139 3.98 -7.95 2.90
N GLN A 140 2.87 -7.22 2.85
CA GLN A 140 2.53 -6.13 3.76
C GLN A 140 1.25 -6.49 4.51
N TYR A 141 1.22 -6.19 5.81
CA TYR A 141 0.12 -6.58 6.71
C TYR A 141 -0.44 -5.36 7.45
N TYR A 142 -1.75 -5.13 7.33
CA TYR A 142 -2.48 -4.18 8.18
C TYR A 142 -2.94 -4.82 9.49
N ALA A 143 -3.33 -6.10 9.45
CA ALA A 143 -3.81 -6.85 10.62
C ALA A 143 -3.29 -8.30 10.63
N PRO A 144 -1.97 -8.53 10.84
CA PRO A 144 -1.38 -9.87 10.80
C PRO A 144 -2.02 -10.84 11.81
N ASP A 145 -2.49 -10.35 12.95
CA ASP A 145 -3.17 -11.16 13.99
C ASP A 145 -4.54 -11.69 13.55
N ALA A 146 -5.14 -11.12 12.50
CA ALA A 146 -6.39 -11.60 11.92
C ALA A 146 -6.19 -12.72 10.88
N LEU A 147 -4.95 -12.95 10.45
CA LEU A 147 -4.61 -13.96 9.45
C LEU A 147 -4.31 -15.32 10.11
N PRO A 148 -4.49 -16.44 9.39
CA PRO A 148 -4.08 -17.75 9.91
C PRO A 148 -2.58 -17.80 10.23
N PRO A 149 -2.13 -18.55 11.25
CA PRO A 149 -0.72 -18.57 11.66
C PRO A 149 0.28 -18.94 10.55
N GLY A 150 -0.11 -19.75 9.57
CA GLY A 150 0.74 -20.14 8.43
C GLY A 150 0.70 -19.17 7.24
N ALA A 151 -0.05 -18.08 7.34
CA ALA A 151 -0.21 -17.06 6.30
C ALA A 151 0.71 -15.85 6.51
N VAL A 152 1.40 -15.77 7.64
CA VAL A 152 2.14 -14.59 8.06
C VAL A 152 3.63 -14.91 8.14
N HIS A 153 4.43 -14.17 7.38
CA HIS A 153 5.89 -14.23 7.47
C HIS A 153 6.38 -13.48 8.72
N PRO A 154 7.60 -13.77 9.21
CA PRO A 154 8.27 -12.87 10.15
C PRO A 154 8.23 -11.44 9.60
N HIS A 155 7.76 -10.48 10.41
CA HIS A 155 7.48 -9.12 9.96
C HIS A 155 7.93 -8.07 10.99
N SER A 156 7.94 -6.81 10.56
CA SER A 156 8.23 -5.66 11.43
C SER A 156 7.33 -4.47 11.10
N TRP A 157 6.91 -3.76 12.15
CA TRP A 157 6.20 -2.48 12.07
C TRP A 157 7.16 -1.28 11.95
N ASP A 158 8.44 -1.49 12.27
CA ASP A 158 9.45 -0.41 12.39
C ASP A 158 10.45 -0.40 11.23
N LEU A 159 10.71 -1.55 10.63
CA LEU A 159 11.64 -1.69 9.52
C LEU A 159 10.92 -1.41 8.19
N GLY A 160 11.69 -0.96 7.20
CA GLY A 160 11.19 -0.64 5.88
C GLY A 160 11.94 -1.34 4.76
N SER A 161 11.33 -1.28 3.58
CA SER A 161 11.86 -1.82 2.34
C SER A 161 12.76 -0.80 1.65
N ARG A 162 13.86 -1.28 1.06
CA ARG A 162 14.73 -0.49 0.19
C ARG A 162 14.91 -1.15 -1.17
N PRO A 163 14.90 -0.38 -2.26
CA PRO A 163 15.10 -0.94 -3.59
C PRO A 163 16.45 -1.64 -3.71
N GLY A 164 16.44 -2.95 -4.00
CA GLY A 164 17.65 -3.77 -4.15
C GLY A 164 18.14 -4.44 -2.86
N GLU A 165 17.51 -4.18 -1.71
CA GLU A 165 17.77 -4.87 -0.44
C GLU A 165 16.68 -5.93 -0.19
N LYS A 166 17.08 -7.19 0.02
CA LYS A 166 16.12 -8.28 0.27
C LYS A 166 15.60 -8.29 1.70
N THR A 167 16.40 -7.87 2.66
CA THR A 167 16.01 -7.84 4.07
C THR A 167 15.55 -6.44 4.47
N ALA A 168 14.43 -6.34 5.18
CA ALA A 168 13.92 -5.08 5.69
C ALA A 168 14.92 -4.47 6.68
N GLY A 169 15.14 -3.16 6.58
CA GLY A 169 16.15 -2.43 7.33
C GLY A 169 15.60 -1.20 8.03
N ARG A 170 16.43 -0.52 8.82
CA ARG A 170 16.06 0.79 9.40
C ARG A 170 15.89 1.80 8.28
N GLY A 171 14.80 2.56 8.28
CA GLY A 171 14.50 3.54 7.25
C GLY A 171 13.76 2.94 6.06
N GLY A 172 13.79 3.60 4.90
CA GLY A 172 13.11 3.10 3.68
C GLY A 172 11.59 3.27 3.72
N LEU A 173 10.90 2.61 2.79
CA LEU A 173 9.44 2.60 2.69
C LEU A 173 8.86 1.70 3.79
N ARG A 174 8.14 2.29 4.75
CA ARG A 174 7.65 1.66 5.98
C ARG A 174 6.31 2.24 6.40
N GLY A 175 5.52 1.45 7.12
CA GLY A 175 4.18 1.87 7.55
C GLY A 175 4.15 2.88 8.68
N SER A 176 5.26 3.11 9.38
CA SER A 176 5.33 4.03 10.54
C SER A 176 4.21 3.74 11.57
N GLY A 177 3.92 2.46 11.80
CA GLY A 177 2.83 2.00 12.66
C GLY A 177 1.50 1.70 11.95
N ALA A 178 1.31 2.11 10.69
CA ALA A 178 0.08 1.84 9.93
C ALA A 178 0.02 0.43 9.34
N PHE A 179 1.17 -0.13 8.96
CA PHE A 179 1.30 -1.50 8.46
C PHE A 179 2.67 -2.09 8.82
N ALA A 180 2.74 -3.42 8.86
CA ALA A 180 3.97 -4.18 8.94
C ALA A 180 4.42 -4.69 7.57
N VAL A 181 5.73 -4.93 7.42
CA VAL A 181 6.30 -5.57 6.22
C VAL A 181 6.97 -6.88 6.59
N ALA A 182 6.85 -7.91 5.75
CA ALA A 182 7.63 -9.13 5.88
C ALA A 182 9.14 -8.78 5.85
N LEU A 183 9.93 -9.46 6.70
CA LEU A 183 11.35 -9.17 6.86
C LEU A 183 12.16 -9.49 5.61
N GLU A 184 11.79 -10.54 4.87
CA GLU A 184 12.48 -10.96 3.65
C GLU A 184 11.61 -10.75 2.41
N GLU A 185 12.21 -10.31 1.31
CA GLU A 185 11.59 -10.23 -0.02
C GLU A 185 11.89 -11.50 -0.83
N GLY A 186 10.85 -11.97 -1.52
CA GLY A 186 10.84 -13.18 -2.31
C GLY A 186 10.65 -14.44 -1.47
N GLY A 187 10.86 -15.59 -2.10
CA GLY A 187 10.54 -16.89 -1.51
C GLY A 187 9.12 -17.35 -1.84
N GLU A 188 8.74 -18.49 -1.28
CA GLU A 188 7.41 -19.05 -1.50
C GLU A 188 6.35 -18.20 -0.80
N ARG A 189 5.23 -17.97 -1.48
CA ARG A 189 4.03 -17.37 -0.90
C ARG A 189 4.27 -16.00 -0.26
N ASN A 190 4.98 -15.13 -0.96
CA ASN A 190 5.38 -13.82 -0.46
C ASN A 190 5.20 -12.74 -1.54
N GLY A 191 4.23 -11.85 -1.33
CA GLY A 191 3.87 -10.74 -2.18
C GLY A 191 2.67 -10.98 -3.12
N VAL A 192 2.06 -9.88 -3.54
CA VAL A 192 0.87 -9.83 -4.40
C VAL A 192 1.12 -10.50 -5.75
N ARG A 193 2.22 -10.13 -6.42
CA ARG A 193 2.55 -10.70 -7.73
C ARG A 193 2.90 -12.18 -7.64
N THR A 194 3.50 -12.61 -6.54
CA THR A 194 3.70 -14.05 -6.28
C THR A 194 2.35 -14.79 -6.20
N ALA A 195 1.34 -14.22 -5.54
CA ALA A 195 -0.01 -14.81 -5.53
C ALA A 195 -0.64 -14.88 -6.91
N VAL A 196 -0.50 -13.82 -7.71
CA VAL A 196 -1.00 -13.79 -9.09
C VAL A 196 -0.30 -14.84 -9.95
N GLU A 197 1.03 -14.89 -9.93
CA GLU A 197 1.83 -15.83 -10.72
C GLU A 197 1.55 -17.30 -10.35
N ASP A 198 1.42 -17.60 -9.06
CA ASP A 198 1.06 -18.93 -8.58
C ASP A 198 -0.36 -19.31 -9.03
N PHE A 199 -1.31 -18.36 -9.00
CA PHE A 199 -2.70 -18.59 -9.39
C PHE A 199 -2.86 -18.84 -10.90
N VAL A 200 -2.17 -18.08 -11.74
CA VAL A 200 -2.17 -18.29 -13.20
C VAL A 200 -1.23 -19.43 -13.61
N GLY A 201 -0.31 -19.83 -12.72
CA GLY A 201 0.60 -20.95 -12.92
C GLY A 201 -0.15 -22.24 -13.23
N GLY A 202 0.09 -22.81 -14.42
CA GLY A 202 -0.60 -24.01 -14.89
C GLY A 202 -2.00 -23.77 -15.48
N ARG A 203 -2.45 -22.52 -15.59
CA ARG A 203 -3.70 -22.12 -16.26
C ARG A 203 -3.39 -21.37 -17.56
N GLU A 204 -3.10 -22.12 -18.62
CA GLU A 204 -2.74 -21.55 -19.94
C GLU A 204 -3.88 -20.74 -20.58
N ASP A 205 -5.10 -21.00 -20.15
CA ASP A 205 -6.33 -20.31 -20.54
C ASP A 205 -6.46 -18.92 -19.93
N LEU A 206 -5.69 -18.60 -18.89
CA LEU A 206 -5.60 -17.27 -18.30
C LEU A 206 -4.42 -16.50 -18.86
N ARG A 207 -4.55 -15.18 -18.81
CA ARG A 207 -3.48 -14.24 -19.10
C ARG A 207 -3.31 -13.30 -17.94
N PHE A 208 -2.06 -13.13 -17.51
CA PHE A 208 -1.63 -12.06 -16.65
C PHE A 208 -0.86 -11.02 -17.48
N VAL A 209 -1.20 -9.74 -17.32
CA VAL A 209 -0.47 -8.59 -17.87
C VAL A 209 0.02 -7.74 -16.70
N HIS A 210 1.29 -7.32 -16.73
CA HIS A 210 1.92 -6.52 -15.70
C HIS A 210 2.36 -5.16 -16.26
N VAL A 211 1.79 -4.07 -15.76
CA VAL A 211 2.23 -2.70 -16.11
C VAL A 211 3.16 -2.18 -15.00
N PRO A 212 4.48 -2.04 -15.25
CA PRO A 212 5.46 -1.72 -14.21
C PRO A 212 5.58 -0.20 -13.96
N SER A 213 4.50 0.41 -13.50
CA SER A 213 4.43 1.83 -13.12
C SER A 213 3.70 1.97 -11.79
N VAL A 214 3.96 3.00 -11.00
CA VAL A 214 3.27 3.33 -9.73
C VAL A 214 2.95 2.09 -8.88
N PHE A 215 4.00 1.42 -8.38
CA PHE A 215 3.94 0.15 -7.63
C PHE A 215 3.31 -1.04 -8.37
N GLY A 216 2.89 -0.86 -9.61
CA GLY A 216 2.41 -1.88 -10.52
C GLY A 216 0.90 -1.99 -10.53
N VAL A 217 0.34 -2.16 -11.72
CA VAL A 217 -1.01 -2.69 -11.89
C VAL A 217 -0.97 -3.97 -12.72
N GLY A 218 -1.73 -4.96 -12.28
CA GLY A 218 -1.85 -6.28 -12.87
C GLY A 218 -3.25 -6.50 -13.42
N PHE A 219 -3.35 -7.19 -14.56
CA PHE A 219 -4.63 -7.59 -15.15
C PHE A 219 -4.64 -9.09 -15.35
N VAL A 220 -5.64 -9.78 -14.80
CA VAL A 220 -5.87 -11.22 -15.00
C VAL A 220 -7.20 -11.41 -15.70
N TYR A 221 -7.19 -12.10 -16.83
CA TYR A 221 -8.40 -12.38 -17.61
C TYR A 221 -8.26 -13.65 -18.43
N SER A 222 -9.40 -14.18 -18.88
CA SER A 222 -9.42 -15.35 -19.77
C SER A 222 -9.03 -14.99 -21.20
N ARG A 223 -8.17 -15.82 -21.80
CA ARG A 223 -7.79 -15.71 -23.22
C ARG A 223 -8.94 -16.03 -24.17
N SER A 224 -9.97 -16.73 -23.70
CA SER A 224 -11.15 -17.08 -24.50
C SER A 224 -12.35 -16.17 -24.26
N ALA A 225 -12.22 -15.18 -23.36
CA ALA A 225 -13.26 -14.16 -23.18
C ALA A 225 -13.48 -13.37 -24.48
N SER A 226 -14.72 -12.98 -24.75
CA SER A 226 -15.08 -12.19 -25.94
C SER A 226 -14.32 -10.87 -26.05
N TYR A 227 -13.95 -10.29 -24.91
CA TYR A 227 -13.21 -9.04 -24.80
C TYR A 227 -11.67 -9.20 -24.86
N ALA A 228 -11.14 -10.43 -24.87
CA ALA A 228 -9.71 -10.68 -24.69
C ALA A 228 -8.82 -9.98 -25.73
N GLN A 229 -9.27 -9.90 -26.99
CA GLN A 229 -8.54 -9.21 -28.06
C GLN A 229 -8.51 -7.69 -27.85
N ALA A 230 -9.61 -7.10 -27.39
CA ALA A 230 -9.68 -5.66 -27.11
C ALA A 230 -8.77 -5.29 -25.94
N LEU A 231 -8.77 -6.10 -24.88
CA LEU A 231 -7.84 -5.94 -23.75
C LEU A 231 -6.39 -6.08 -24.19
N ALA A 232 -6.06 -7.07 -25.03
CA ALA A 232 -4.70 -7.23 -25.54
C ALA A 232 -4.24 -5.98 -26.32
N ALA A 233 -5.09 -5.40 -27.16
CA ALA A 233 -4.74 -4.18 -27.90
C ALA A 233 -4.43 -2.98 -26.98
N LEU A 234 -5.10 -2.88 -25.82
CA LEU A 234 -4.86 -1.84 -24.81
C LEU A 234 -3.61 -2.13 -23.97
N LEU A 235 -3.41 -3.40 -23.59
CA LEU A 235 -2.47 -3.80 -22.54
C LEU A 235 -1.11 -4.28 -23.07
N ASP A 236 -1.05 -4.90 -24.26
CA ASP A 236 0.19 -5.43 -24.84
C ASP A 236 1.32 -4.39 -24.95
N PRO A 237 1.06 -3.11 -25.31
CA PRO A 237 2.11 -2.09 -25.36
C PRO A 237 2.70 -1.73 -23.98
N LEU A 238 1.97 -2.02 -22.91
CA LEU A 238 2.29 -1.66 -21.52
C LEU A 238 2.86 -2.84 -20.73
N ASP A 239 2.52 -4.06 -21.13
CA ASP A 239 2.93 -5.32 -20.51
C ASP A 239 4.46 -5.45 -20.44
N GLY A 240 5.01 -5.48 -19.23
CA GLY A 240 6.46 -5.56 -18.99
C GLY A 240 7.27 -4.46 -19.68
N ASN A 241 6.67 -3.29 -19.93
CA ASN A 241 7.30 -2.25 -20.73
C ASN A 241 8.62 -1.75 -20.08
N PRO A 242 9.79 -1.92 -20.73
CA PRO A 242 11.08 -1.61 -20.11
C PRO A 242 11.30 -0.12 -19.83
N LEU A 243 10.63 0.78 -20.57
CA LEU A 243 10.71 2.21 -20.30
C LEU A 243 9.92 2.55 -19.04
N LEU A 244 8.71 2.03 -18.89
CA LEU A 244 7.90 2.22 -17.69
C LEU A 244 8.61 1.67 -16.46
N GLU A 245 9.16 0.46 -16.56
CA GLU A 245 9.91 -0.17 -15.46
C GLU A 245 11.10 0.69 -15.02
N ARG A 246 11.85 1.24 -15.96
CA ARG A 246 12.98 2.14 -15.65
C ARG A 246 12.54 3.45 -15.02
N LEU A 247 11.43 4.04 -15.49
CA LEU A 247 10.87 5.26 -14.91
C LEU A 247 10.38 5.01 -13.50
N GLU A 248 9.69 3.90 -13.28
CA GLU A 248 9.20 3.51 -11.96
C GLU A 248 10.33 3.23 -10.99
N ARG A 249 11.36 2.49 -11.44
CA ARG A 249 12.56 2.26 -10.63
C ARG A 249 13.21 3.58 -10.23
N ASN A 250 13.35 4.51 -11.16
CA ASN A 250 13.90 5.84 -10.86
C ASN A 250 13.04 6.61 -9.85
N ARG A 251 11.70 6.61 -10.03
CA ARG A 251 10.75 7.26 -9.11
C ARG A 251 10.90 6.72 -7.69
N VAL A 252 10.93 5.40 -7.56
CA VAL A 252 11.06 4.70 -6.28
C VAL A 252 12.43 4.96 -5.64
N ASP A 253 13.52 4.89 -6.39
CA ASP A 253 14.88 5.17 -5.88
C ASP A 253 14.98 6.64 -5.39
N LEU A 254 14.38 7.59 -6.12
CA LEU A 254 14.33 8.99 -5.71
C LEU A 254 13.51 9.18 -4.43
N TYR A 255 12.33 8.54 -4.34
CA TYR A 255 11.50 8.60 -3.14
C TYR A 255 12.23 8.00 -1.93
N ALA A 256 12.86 6.84 -2.10
CA ALA A 256 13.68 6.20 -1.06
C ALA A 256 14.82 7.12 -0.61
N LYS A 257 15.44 7.86 -1.53
CA LYS A 257 16.47 8.84 -1.18
C LYS A 257 15.92 10.02 -0.38
N VAL A 258 14.74 10.53 -0.72
CA VAL A 258 14.08 11.59 0.06
C VAL A 258 13.80 11.11 1.48
N MET A 259 13.28 9.89 1.64
CA MET A 259 13.04 9.30 2.97
C MET A 259 14.33 9.17 3.78
N GLU A 260 15.42 8.71 3.17
CA GLU A 260 16.73 8.64 3.81
C GLU A 260 17.23 10.01 4.30
N LEU A 261 17.05 11.06 3.49
CA LEU A 261 17.44 12.43 3.86
C LEU A 261 16.58 12.98 4.99
N LEU A 262 15.29 12.69 5.00
CA LEU A 262 14.37 13.09 6.08
C LEU A 262 14.73 12.39 7.40
N ASP A 263 15.03 11.09 7.35
CA ASP A 263 15.47 10.31 8.50
C ASP A 263 16.78 10.89 9.07
N ALA A 264 17.77 11.17 8.20
CA ALA A 264 19.05 11.75 8.60
C ALA A 264 18.90 13.16 9.23
N ALA A 265 18.00 13.98 8.69
CA ALA A 265 17.72 15.32 9.21
C ALA A 265 17.02 15.27 10.57
N SER A 266 16.03 14.38 10.73
CA SER A 266 15.34 14.14 12.00
C SER A 266 16.32 13.70 13.09
N ASP A 267 17.18 12.73 12.77
CA ASP A 267 18.21 12.22 13.67
C ASP A 267 19.22 13.32 14.07
N ALA A 268 19.60 14.19 13.14
CA ALA A 268 20.48 15.32 13.42
C ALA A 268 19.83 16.32 14.38
N GLY A 269 18.55 16.66 14.16
CA GLY A 269 17.78 17.51 15.05
C GLY A 269 17.66 16.94 16.46
N LEU A 270 17.35 15.65 16.58
CA LEU A 270 17.29 14.94 17.87
C LEU A 270 18.64 14.95 18.60
N ARG A 271 19.74 14.71 17.89
CA ARG A 271 21.09 14.80 18.47
C ARG A 271 21.41 16.21 18.97
N GLN A 272 21.10 17.23 18.18
CA GLN A 272 21.33 18.62 18.55
C GLN A 272 20.50 19.00 19.79
N GLY A 273 19.23 18.61 19.86
CA GLY A 273 18.38 18.85 21.03
C GLY A 273 18.90 18.18 22.30
N ARG A 274 19.40 16.93 22.20
CA ARG A 274 20.04 16.25 23.35
C ARG A 274 21.29 16.97 23.82
N LEU A 275 22.13 17.42 22.90
CA LEU A 275 23.37 18.13 23.22
C LEU A 275 23.08 19.49 23.88
N ILE A 276 22.09 20.24 23.40
CA ILE A 276 21.64 21.49 24.03
C ILE A 276 21.17 21.23 25.46
N ALA A 277 20.32 20.22 25.67
CA ALA A 277 19.84 19.87 27.01
C ALA A 277 20.97 19.44 27.97
N GLU A 278 22.04 18.84 27.44
CA GLU A 278 23.24 18.49 28.22
C GLU A 278 24.07 19.72 28.59
N TYR A 279 24.25 20.65 27.65
CA TYR A 279 24.91 21.93 27.92
C TYR A 279 24.13 22.76 28.94
N ASP A 280 22.81 22.84 28.85
CA ASP A 280 21.98 23.58 29.81
C ASP A 280 22.10 23.00 31.22
N ARG A 281 22.12 21.66 31.36
CA ARG A 281 22.37 21.00 32.65
C ARG A 281 23.75 21.33 33.21
N SER A 282 24.77 21.31 32.35
CA SER A 282 26.16 21.59 32.75
C SER A 282 26.34 23.05 33.15
N LEU A 283 25.73 23.98 32.41
CA LEU A 283 25.73 25.41 32.72
C LEU A 283 25.03 25.67 34.05
N THR A 284 23.85 25.10 34.26
CA THR A 284 23.10 25.21 35.52
C THR A 284 23.93 24.71 36.72
N ALA A 285 24.62 23.58 36.57
CA ALA A 285 25.49 23.04 37.61
C ALA A 285 26.68 23.96 37.91
N ALA A 286 27.35 24.49 36.88
CA ALA A 286 28.46 25.42 37.02
C ALA A 286 28.04 26.74 37.68
N GLU A 287 26.84 27.26 37.34
CA GLU A 287 26.28 28.46 37.98
C GLU A 287 26.01 28.25 39.47
N GLN A 288 25.48 27.08 39.85
CA GLN A 288 25.26 26.72 41.26
C GLN A 288 26.59 26.61 42.03
N GLU A 289 27.60 25.97 41.44
CA GLU A 289 28.93 25.88 42.05
C GLU A 289 29.58 27.25 42.22
N ALA A 290 29.53 28.11 41.19
CA ALA A 290 30.03 29.48 41.27
C ALA A 290 29.31 30.31 42.32
N ALA A 291 27.99 30.14 42.48
CA ALA A 291 27.22 30.80 43.54
C ALA A 291 27.63 30.31 44.94
N ALA A 292 27.85 29.00 45.11
CA ALA A 292 28.32 28.42 46.36
C ALA A 292 29.72 28.95 46.75
N LEU A 293 30.66 28.96 45.80
CA LEU A 293 32.00 29.50 46.00
C LEU A 293 31.97 30.99 46.35
N ARG A 294 31.13 31.80 45.68
CA ARG A 294 30.96 33.22 46.01
C ARG A 294 30.45 33.43 47.44
N LEU A 295 29.50 32.60 47.88
CA LEU A 295 28.98 32.66 49.24
C LEU A 295 30.05 32.27 50.27
N GLU A 296 30.84 31.25 49.97
CA GLU A 296 31.96 30.83 50.83
C GLU A 296 33.03 31.92 50.93
N LEU A 297 33.38 32.57 49.81
CA LEU A 297 34.32 33.68 49.76
C LEU A 297 33.82 34.90 50.54
N ALA A 298 32.52 35.19 50.48
CA ALA A 298 31.89 36.23 51.30
C ALA A 298 31.99 35.92 52.80
N LYS A 299 31.70 34.67 53.20
CA LYS A 299 31.84 34.22 54.60
C LYS A 299 33.29 34.26 55.09
N MET A 300 34.27 33.92 54.25
CA MET A 300 35.70 34.03 54.58
C MET A 300 36.15 35.47 54.78
N ARG A 301 35.61 36.41 53.98
CA ARG A 301 35.86 37.85 54.14
C ARG A 301 35.26 38.41 55.44
N GLU A 302 34.06 37.99 55.80
CA GLU A 302 33.40 38.42 57.05
C GLU A 302 34.05 37.85 58.32
N SER A 303 34.65 36.66 58.23
CA SER A 303 35.30 35.98 59.38
C SER A 303 36.77 36.38 59.61
N GLY A 304 37.30 37.37 58.86
CA GLY A 304 38.64 37.91 59.06
C GLY A 304 39.79 36.93 58.75
N LYS A 305 39.50 35.83 58.04
CA LYS A 305 40.47 34.80 57.60
C LYS A 305 40.69 34.84 56.09
N ALA A 306 40.85 36.03 55.52
CA ALA A 306 41.49 36.14 54.20
C ALA A 306 43.01 36.24 54.42
N PRO A 307 43.85 35.52 53.65
CA PRO A 307 45.23 35.99 53.46
C PRO A 307 45.25 37.37 52.82
#